data_AF-A0A1L9V2Y7-F1
#
_entry.id   AF-A0A1L9V2Y7-F1
#
_cell.length_a   1.000
_cell.length_b   1.000
_cell.length_c   1.000
_cell.angle_alpha   90.00
_cell.angle_beta   90.00
_cell.angle_gamma   90.00
#
_symmetry.space_group_name_H-M   'P 1'
#
loop_
_entity.id
_entity.type
_entity.pdbx_description
1 polymer ?
#
loop_
_entity_poly.entity_id
_entity_poly.type
_entity_poly.pdbx_seq_one_letter_code
_entity_poly.pdbx_strand_id
1 'polypeptide(L)'
;MELDIYALLHYLDGIAGNALHAAELRKRAAYISASFLVHRNPGRLMAHVTALTNGEEFIFPSHQIHGSSKFADVPVRRHGKYLKAIMADYHVNATVADIEGHPIQLISILDPTIEMLLQGEDLFHFHYALIRAEQVANEDLARLAKEYGYHYIFRIGLMEYHMTKTVAEKIDFLKPDCRGHAYRMRAQACLYDAMEKRIRLNAAEKKLILRAVNCQPDYAHRFCKYQLFLVIGYAKRVRGVVRVQPYCLQRDERLYFFVERTRG
;
A
#
# COMPACT_ATOMS: atom_id res chain seq x y z
N MET A 1 -4.90 26.09 -12.32
CA MET A 1 -4.95 24.62 -12.27
C MET A 1 -4.88 23.99 -13.66
N GLU A 2 -5.79 24.26 -14.60
CA GLU A 2 -5.65 23.71 -15.98
C GLU A 2 -4.40 24.22 -16.70
N LEU A 3 -4.10 25.52 -16.61
CA LEU A 3 -2.86 26.13 -17.15
C LEU A 3 -1.58 25.49 -16.59
N ASP A 4 -1.60 25.10 -15.32
CA ASP A 4 -0.44 24.49 -14.65
C ASP A 4 -0.22 23.05 -15.14
N ILE A 5 -1.30 22.30 -15.42
CA ILE A 5 -1.22 20.94 -15.99
C ILE A 5 -0.63 20.98 -17.40
N TYR A 6 -1.11 21.90 -18.26
CA TYR A 6 -0.57 22.04 -19.62
C TYR A 6 0.91 22.39 -19.62
N ALA A 7 1.34 23.29 -18.72
CA ALA A 7 2.75 23.65 -18.58
C ALA A 7 3.61 22.44 -18.14
N LEU A 8 3.13 21.64 -17.19
CA LEU A 8 3.82 20.43 -16.73
C LEU A 8 3.92 19.37 -17.83
N LEU A 9 2.86 19.15 -18.61
CA LEU A 9 2.89 18.21 -19.73
C LEU A 9 3.82 18.68 -20.85
N HIS A 10 3.78 19.96 -21.20
CA HIS A 10 4.69 20.54 -22.19
C HIS A 10 6.17 20.43 -21.74
N TYR A 11 6.43 20.64 -20.44
CA TYR A 11 7.75 20.42 -19.85
C TYR A 11 8.22 18.96 -20.02
N LEU A 12 7.36 17.99 -19.71
CA LEU A 12 7.65 16.57 -19.86
C LEU A 12 7.89 16.18 -21.33
N ASP A 13 7.07 16.69 -22.25
CA ASP A 13 7.23 16.43 -23.70
C ASP A 13 8.55 17.03 -24.22
N GLY A 14 8.93 18.21 -23.74
CA GLY A 14 10.22 18.83 -24.01
C GLY A 14 11.39 17.95 -23.56
N ILE A 15 11.32 17.35 -22.36
CA ILE A 15 12.34 16.40 -21.89
C ILE A 15 12.34 15.14 -22.75
N ALA A 16 11.17 14.54 -22.99
CA ALA A 16 11.04 13.28 -23.71
C ALA A 16 11.57 13.38 -25.16
N GLY A 17 11.31 14.51 -25.82
CA GLY A 17 11.71 14.78 -27.20
C GLY A 17 13.15 15.27 -27.38
N ASN A 18 13.81 15.78 -26.34
CA ASN A 18 15.14 16.37 -26.47
C ASN A 18 16.26 15.32 -26.41
N ALA A 19 16.84 14.99 -27.57
CA ALA A 19 17.89 14.00 -27.74
C ALA A 19 19.18 14.27 -26.92
N LEU A 20 19.39 15.49 -26.40
CA LEU A 20 20.52 15.82 -25.52
C LEU A 20 20.38 15.19 -24.12
N HIS A 21 19.17 14.79 -23.72
CA HIS A 21 18.94 14.12 -22.45
C HIS A 21 19.22 12.61 -22.52
N ALA A 22 19.68 12.05 -21.40
CA ALA A 22 19.90 10.62 -21.24
C ALA A 22 18.61 9.84 -21.57
N ALA A 23 18.75 8.70 -22.26
CA ALA A 23 17.61 7.90 -22.71
C ALA A 23 16.67 7.51 -21.56
N GLU A 24 17.21 7.27 -20.37
CA GLU A 24 16.45 6.96 -19.18
C GLU A 24 15.58 8.14 -18.71
N LEU A 25 16.13 9.35 -18.67
CA LEU A 25 15.38 10.56 -18.33
C LEU A 25 14.25 10.83 -19.34
N ARG A 26 14.50 10.59 -20.63
CA ARG A 26 13.49 10.75 -21.68
C ARG A 26 12.34 9.75 -21.55
N LYS A 27 12.67 8.49 -21.29
CA LYS A 27 11.68 7.45 -20.99
C LYS A 27 10.86 7.80 -19.76
N ARG A 28 11.50 8.38 -18.74
CA ARG A 28 10.81 8.81 -17.53
C ARG A 28 9.78 9.89 -17.79
N ALA A 29 10.16 10.93 -18.51
CA ALA A 29 9.23 11.98 -18.88
C ALA A 29 8.05 11.43 -19.72
N ALA A 30 8.33 10.60 -20.72
CA ALA A 30 7.29 9.99 -21.55
C ALA A 30 6.31 9.10 -20.76
N TYR A 31 6.82 8.32 -19.81
CA TYR A 31 5.99 7.49 -18.95
C TYR A 31 5.09 8.33 -18.03
N ILE A 32 5.60 9.43 -17.46
CA ILE A 32 4.78 10.31 -16.62
C ILE A 32 3.61 10.89 -17.43
N SER A 33 3.90 11.39 -18.64
CA SER A 33 2.86 11.90 -19.55
C SER A 33 1.82 10.80 -19.86
N ALA A 34 2.27 9.60 -20.22
CA ALA A 34 1.36 8.48 -20.51
C ALA A 34 0.55 8.03 -19.28
N SER A 35 1.16 7.97 -18.10
CA SER A 35 0.49 7.64 -16.84
C SER A 35 -0.62 8.65 -16.53
N PHE A 36 -0.34 9.95 -16.70
CA PHE A 36 -1.33 10.99 -16.45
C PHE A 36 -2.57 10.87 -17.33
N LEU A 37 -2.43 10.42 -18.58
CA LEU A 37 -3.58 10.19 -19.46
C LEU A 37 -4.54 9.11 -18.93
N VAL A 38 -4.02 8.17 -18.14
CA VAL A 38 -4.80 7.09 -17.52
C VAL A 38 -5.49 7.58 -16.25
N HIS A 39 -4.74 8.12 -15.29
CA HIS A 39 -5.31 8.46 -13.97
C HIS A 39 -5.90 9.87 -13.88
N ARG A 40 -5.53 10.79 -14.79
CA ARG A 40 -6.00 12.19 -14.85
C ARG A 40 -5.96 12.94 -13.52
N ASN A 41 -4.95 12.63 -12.70
CA ASN A 41 -4.83 13.15 -11.34
C ASN A 41 -3.73 14.23 -11.27
N PRO A 42 -4.09 15.51 -11.05
CA PRO A 42 -3.12 16.61 -11.02
C PRO A 42 -2.13 16.52 -9.87
N GLY A 43 -2.56 16.08 -8.69
CA GLY A 43 -1.69 15.91 -7.52
C GLY A 43 -0.60 14.88 -7.80
N ARG A 44 -0.97 13.77 -8.44
CA ARG A 44 -0.03 12.74 -8.89
C ARG A 44 0.90 13.20 -10.00
N LEU A 45 0.41 13.98 -10.98
CA LEU A 45 1.26 14.56 -12.01
C LEU A 45 2.33 15.46 -11.38
N MET A 46 1.92 16.35 -10.48
CA MET A 46 2.82 17.24 -9.78
C MET A 46 3.85 16.46 -8.96
N ALA A 47 3.41 15.43 -8.22
CA ALA A 47 4.28 14.56 -7.46
C ALA A 47 5.32 13.82 -8.34
N HIS A 48 4.91 13.30 -9.50
CA HIS A 48 5.82 12.67 -10.46
C HIS A 48 6.82 13.67 -11.06
N VAL A 49 6.38 14.88 -11.42
CA VAL A 49 7.28 15.91 -11.95
C VAL A 49 8.28 16.33 -10.86
N THR A 50 7.84 16.54 -9.62
CA THR A 50 8.74 16.85 -8.50
C THR A 50 9.75 15.73 -8.26
N ALA A 51 9.32 14.48 -8.27
CA ALA A 51 10.23 13.34 -8.15
C ALA A 51 11.25 13.30 -9.30
N LEU A 52 10.80 13.57 -10.54
CA LEU A 52 11.67 13.64 -11.72
C LEU A 52 12.74 14.74 -11.57
N THR A 53 12.34 15.94 -11.15
CA THR A 53 13.25 17.08 -10.98
C THR A 53 14.24 16.85 -9.84
N ASN A 54 13.85 16.09 -8.82
CA ASN A 54 14.72 15.70 -7.71
C ASN A 54 15.66 14.54 -8.08
N GLY A 55 15.54 13.97 -9.28
CA GLY A 55 16.33 12.82 -9.72
C GLY A 55 15.94 11.49 -9.06
N GLU A 56 14.74 11.40 -8.49
CA GLU A 56 14.23 10.16 -7.88
C GLU A 56 13.89 9.13 -8.97
N GLU A 57 14.08 7.84 -8.67
CA GLU A 57 13.78 6.74 -9.59
C GLU A 57 12.46 6.07 -9.22
N PHE A 58 11.44 6.19 -10.06
CA PHE A 58 10.10 5.64 -9.81
C PHE A 58 9.53 4.87 -11.00
N ILE A 59 10.35 4.60 -12.01
CA ILE A 59 9.97 3.71 -13.12
C ILE A 59 10.63 2.37 -12.92
N PHE A 60 9.78 1.38 -12.70
CA PHE A 60 10.20 0.01 -12.59
C PHE A 60 9.94 -0.70 -13.91
N PRO A 61 10.93 -1.43 -14.44
CA PRO A 61 10.66 -2.33 -15.55
C PRO A 61 9.62 -3.36 -15.10
N SER A 62 8.78 -3.83 -16.01
CA SER A 62 7.93 -4.98 -15.74
C SER A 62 8.78 -6.12 -15.20
N HIS A 63 8.29 -6.77 -14.15
CA HIS A 63 8.92 -7.93 -13.55
C HIS A 63 8.79 -9.07 -14.56
N GLN A 64 9.79 -9.18 -15.44
CA GLN A 64 9.76 -10.10 -16.58
C GLN A 64 9.38 -11.51 -16.12
N ILE A 65 8.25 -11.99 -16.62
CA ILE A 65 7.84 -13.39 -16.51
C ILE A 65 8.75 -14.17 -17.44
N HIS A 66 9.87 -14.62 -16.91
CA HIS A 66 10.80 -15.40 -17.70
C HIS A 66 10.11 -16.70 -18.16
N GLY A 67 10.20 -16.95 -19.47
CA GLY A 67 9.61 -18.09 -20.17
C GLY A 67 9.94 -19.46 -19.55
N SER A 68 9.08 -20.43 -19.87
CA SER A 68 8.77 -21.62 -19.08
C SER A 68 9.89 -22.63 -18.75
N SER A 69 11.11 -22.52 -19.27
CA SER A 69 12.11 -23.61 -19.13
C SER A 69 13.17 -23.44 -18.04
N LYS A 70 13.50 -22.22 -17.58
CA LYS A 70 14.63 -22.01 -16.62
C LYS A 70 14.27 -22.14 -15.13
N PHE A 71 12.98 -22.31 -14.80
CA PHE A 71 12.49 -22.13 -13.43
C PHE A 71 11.45 -23.16 -13.00
N ALA A 72 11.44 -24.37 -13.56
CA ALA A 72 10.54 -25.43 -13.09
C ALA A 72 10.67 -25.68 -11.56
N ASP A 73 11.86 -25.44 -11.01
CA ASP A 73 12.19 -25.67 -9.58
C ASP A 73 11.94 -24.48 -8.64
N VAL A 74 11.40 -23.35 -9.11
CA VAL A 74 11.18 -22.23 -8.19
C VAL A 74 10.19 -22.60 -7.08
N PRO A 75 10.43 -22.17 -5.82
CA PRO A 75 9.55 -22.47 -4.70
C PRO A 75 8.07 -22.21 -4.98
N VAL A 76 7.75 -21.11 -5.67
CA VAL A 76 6.39 -20.78 -6.09
C VAL A 76 5.75 -21.88 -6.94
N ARG A 77 6.45 -22.43 -7.93
CA ARG A 77 5.90 -23.48 -8.80
C ARG A 77 5.72 -24.78 -8.02
N ARG A 78 6.72 -25.16 -7.21
CA ARG A 78 6.65 -26.35 -6.33
C ARG A 78 5.48 -26.30 -5.36
N HIS A 79 5.19 -25.12 -4.82
CA HIS A 79 4.11 -24.89 -3.85
C HIS A 79 2.84 -24.27 -4.45
N GLY A 80 2.73 -24.22 -5.79
CA GLY A 80 1.64 -23.53 -6.48
C GLY A 80 0.25 -24.03 -6.10
N LYS A 81 0.09 -25.32 -5.77
CA LYS A 81 -1.17 -25.88 -5.27
C LYS A 81 -1.64 -25.23 -3.96
N TYR A 82 -0.71 -24.92 -3.05
CA TYR A 82 -1.03 -24.26 -1.78
C TYR A 82 -1.35 -22.78 -2.00
N LEU A 83 -0.65 -22.12 -2.91
CA LEU A 83 -0.96 -20.74 -3.30
C LEU A 83 -2.36 -20.63 -3.90
N LYS A 84 -2.75 -21.55 -4.80
CA LYS A 84 -4.10 -21.62 -5.36
C LYS A 84 -5.17 -21.84 -4.29
N ALA A 85 -4.92 -22.73 -3.33
CA ALA A 85 -5.85 -22.95 -2.21
C ALA A 85 -6.02 -21.69 -1.35
N ILE A 86 -4.91 -21.02 -0.99
CA ILE A 86 -4.94 -19.75 -0.26
C ILE A 86 -5.75 -18.69 -1.02
N MET A 87 -5.55 -18.57 -2.33
CA MET A 87 -6.31 -17.60 -3.11
C MET A 87 -7.80 -17.89 -3.14
N ALA A 88 -8.18 -19.17 -3.26
CA ALA A 88 -9.58 -19.57 -3.21
C ALA A 88 -10.19 -19.24 -1.85
N ASP A 89 -9.48 -19.52 -0.75
CA ASP A 89 -9.92 -19.23 0.62
C ASP A 89 -10.13 -17.72 0.86
N TYR A 90 -9.32 -16.88 0.22
CA TYR A 90 -9.36 -15.41 0.39
C TYR A 90 -9.99 -14.67 -0.81
N HIS A 91 -10.62 -15.37 -1.73
CA HIS A 91 -11.26 -14.81 -2.93
C HIS A 91 -10.36 -13.86 -3.73
N VAL A 92 -9.06 -14.15 -3.82
CA VAL A 92 -8.09 -13.34 -4.54
C VAL A 92 -8.14 -13.69 -6.03
N ASN A 93 -8.51 -12.72 -6.87
CA ASN A 93 -8.53 -12.86 -8.33
C ASN A 93 -7.39 -12.05 -8.95
N ALA A 94 -6.61 -12.68 -9.82
CA ALA A 94 -5.54 -12.00 -10.54
C ALA A 94 -6.09 -11.19 -11.71
N THR A 95 -5.58 -9.98 -11.90
CA THR A 95 -5.81 -9.18 -13.11
C THR A 95 -4.85 -9.57 -14.24
N VAL A 96 -5.05 -9.01 -15.44
CA VAL A 96 -4.08 -9.20 -16.54
C VAL A 96 -2.72 -8.61 -16.16
N ALA A 97 -2.69 -7.43 -15.56
CA ALA A 97 -1.46 -6.77 -15.10
C ALA A 97 -0.70 -7.62 -14.06
N ASP A 98 -1.43 -8.34 -13.22
CA ASP A 98 -0.88 -9.31 -12.28
C ASP A 98 -0.26 -10.51 -12.98
N ILE A 99 -0.93 -11.06 -13.98
CA ILE A 99 -0.44 -12.21 -14.73
C ILE A 99 0.77 -11.82 -15.57
N GLU A 100 0.83 -10.59 -16.09
CA GLU A 100 1.87 -10.02 -16.96
C GLU A 100 3.05 -9.39 -16.20
N GLY A 101 3.01 -9.36 -14.86
CA GLY A 101 4.12 -8.87 -14.05
C GLY A 101 4.34 -7.37 -14.18
N HIS A 102 3.28 -6.61 -14.43
CA HIS A 102 3.36 -5.16 -14.52
C HIS A 102 3.84 -4.56 -13.19
N PRO A 103 4.52 -3.39 -13.24
CA PRO A 103 4.90 -2.66 -12.04
C PRO A 103 3.71 -2.44 -11.09
N ILE A 104 4.02 -2.41 -9.79
CA ILE A 104 3.04 -2.02 -8.78
C ILE A 104 2.75 -0.53 -8.94
N GLN A 105 1.47 -0.21 -9.11
CA GLN A 105 0.93 1.15 -9.10
C GLN A 105 -0.16 1.19 -8.03
N LEU A 106 0.11 1.82 -6.91
CA LEU A 106 -0.79 1.85 -5.76
C LEU A 106 -2.04 2.68 -6.06
N ILE A 107 -1.96 3.72 -6.89
CA ILE A 107 -3.16 4.49 -7.31
C ILE A 107 -4.26 3.60 -7.90
N SER A 108 -3.91 2.47 -8.53
CA SER A 108 -4.89 1.56 -9.13
C SER A 108 -5.85 0.91 -8.12
N ILE A 109 -5.47 0.88 -6.84
CA ILE A 109 -6.28 0.32 -5.75
C ILE A 109 -6.60 1.36 -4.66
N LEU A 110 -6.34 2.65 -4.93
CA LEU A 110 -6.67 3.72 -4.00
C LEU A 110 -8.18 3.88 -3.92
N ASP A 111 -8.73 3.83 -2.71
CA ASP A 111 -10.16 4.12 -2.51
C ASP A 111 -10.43 5.59 -2.88
N PRO A 112 -11.33 5.89 -3.84
CA PRO A 112 -11.66 7.25 -4.21
C PRO A 112 -12.12 8.11 -3.02
N THR A 113 -12.74 7.50 -2.01
CA THR A 113 -13.18 8.18 -0.79
C THR A 113 -11.99 8.75 -0.02
N ILE A 114 -10.86 8.03 0.01
CA ILE A 114 -9.63 8.49 0.65
C ILE A 114 -9.08 9.71 -0.09
N GLU A 115 -9.04 9.62 -1.42
CA GLU A 115 -8.56 10.73 -2.24
C GLU A 115 -9.42 11.98 -2.08
N MET A 116 -10.75 11.83 -1.98
CA MET A 116 -11.67 12.95 -1.74
C MET A 116 -11.49 13.65 -0.38
N LEU A 117 -10.87 12.98 0.60
CA LEU A 117 -10.57 13.60 1.90
C LEU A 117 -9.38 14.56 1.84
N LEU A 118 -8.59 14.51 0.77
CA LEU A 118 -7.36 15.27 0.62
C LEU A 118 -7.56 16.43 -0.36
N GLN A 119 -7.03 17.60 -0.03
CA GLN A 119 -7.10 18.78 -0.91
C GLN A 119 -5.77 19.53 -0.92
N GLY A 120 -5.52 20.25 -2.01
CA GLY A 120 -4.36 21.14 -2.14
C GLY A 120 -3.03 20.45 -1.85
N GLU A 121 -2.29 20.99 -0.88
CA GLU A 121 -0.95 20.51 -0.53
C GLU A 121 -0.96 19.09 0.06
N ASP A 122 -2.00 18.73 0.83
CA ASP A 122 -2.11 17.39 1.44
C ASP A 122 -2.29 16.30 0.37
N LEU A 123 -3.05 16.62 -0.70
CA LEU A 123 -3.21 15.73 -1.84
C LEU A 123 -1.87 15.49 -2.55
N PHE A 124 -1.09 16.54 -2.76
CA PHE A 124 0.25 16.42 -3.34
C PHE A 124 1.18 15.59 -2.46
N HIS A 125 1.27 15.89 -1.16
CA HIS A 125 2.15 15.17 -0.23
C HIS A 125 1.76 13.70 -0.10
N PHE A 126 0.46 13.40 -0.15
CA PHE A 126 -0.03 12.03 -0.17
C PHE A 126 0.39 11.29 -1.44
N HIS A 127 0.17 11.86 -2.62
CA HIS A 127 0.57 11.22 -3.88
C HIS A 127 2.09 11.08 -4.02
N TYR A 128 2.85 12.04 -3.49
CA TYR A 128 4.31 11.94 -3.44
C TYR A 128 4.78 10.80 -2.52
N ALA A 129 4.14 10.63 -1.36
CA ALA A 129 4.38 9.47 -0.52
C ALA A 129 3.96 8.15 -1.20
N LEU A 130 2.86 8.17 -1.96
CA LEU A 130 2.36 7.01 -2.68
C LEU A 130 3.32 6.55 -3.78
N ILE A 131 3.93 7.47 -4.53
CA ILE A 131 4.96 7.17 -5.54
C ILE A 131 6.20 6.54 -4.88
N ARG A 132 6.62 7.06 -3.72
CA ARG A 132 7.73 6.45 -2.96
C ARG A 132 7.38 5.07 -2.41
N ALA A 133 6.14 4.84 -1.98
CA ALA A 133 5.69 3.52 -1.56
C ALA A 133 5.60 2.54 -2.74
N GLU A 134 5.19 3.00 -3.94
CA GLU A 134 5.26 2.22 -5.18
C GLU A 134 6.70 1.80 -5.48
N GLN A 135 7.66 2.70 -5.24
CA GLN A 135 9.08 2.42 -5.42
C GLN A 135 9.53 1.23 -4.56
N VAL A 136 9.31 1.34 -3.25
CA VAL A 136 9.67 0.30 -2.28
C VAL A 136 8.90 -1.01 -2.57
N ALA A 137 7.64 -0.93 -2.96
CA ALA A 137 6.83 -2.11 -3.30
C ALA A 137 7.41 -2.86 -4.50
N ASN A 138 7.88 -2.15 -5.53
CA ASN A 138 8.50 -2.78 -6.69
C ASN A 138 9.88 -3.37 -6.38
N GLU A 139 10.67 -2.72 -5.52
CA GLU A 139 11.94 -3.28 -5.03
C GLU A 139 11.72 -4.56 -4.21
N ASP A 140 10.72 -4.57 -3.33
CA ASP A 140 10.31 -5.74 -2.57
C ASP A 140 9.82 -6.86 -3.49
N LEU A 141 9.04 -6.53 -4.53
CA LEU A 141 8.56 -7.50 -5.51
C LEU A 141 9.72 -8.11 -6.30
N ALA A 142 10.69 -7.30 -6.74
CA ALA A 142 11.89 -7.79 -7.42
C ALA A 142 12.69 -8.74 -6.53
N ARG A 143 12.84 -8.40 -5.24
CA ARG A 143 13.50 -9.26 -4.25
C ARG A 143 12.77 -10.60 -4.08
N LEU A 144 11.45 -10.57 -3.88
CA LEU A 144 10.64 -11.79 -3.73
C LEU A 144 10.65 -12.65 -4.98
N ALA A 145 10.55 -12.04 -6.16
CA ALA A 145 10.58 -12.75 -7.44
C ALA A 145 11.93 -13.44 -7.66
N LYS A 146 13.03 -12.80 -7.28
CA LYS A 146 14.38 -13.40 -7.34
C LYS A 146 14.54 -14.57 -6.39
N GLU A 147 14.00 -14.48 -5.17
CA GLU A 147 14.17 -15.49 -4.12
C GLU A 147 13.24 -16.71 -4.30
N TYR A 148 11.97 -16.47 -4.64
CA TYR A 148 10.93 -17.50 -4.64
C TYR A 148 10.39 -17.85 -6.03
N GLY A 149 10.77 -17.09 -7.06
CA GLY A 149 10.10 -17.06 -8.35
C GLY A 149 8.90 -16.13 -8.35
N TYR A 150 8.47 -15.65 -9.52
CA TYR A 150 7.32 -14.76 -9.62
C TYR A 150 5.99 -15.51 -9.42
N HIS A 151 5.13 -14.96 -8.57
CA HIS A 151 3.70 -15.27 -8.50
C HIS A 151 2.94 -13.97 -8.29
N TYR A 152 1.81 -13.78 -8.99
CA TYR A 152 1.01 -12.57 -8.87
C TYR A 152 0.52 -12.27 -7.45
N ILE A 153 0.40 -13.29 -6.60
CA ILE A 153 0.02 -13.11 -5.18
C ILE A 153 0.99 -12.20 -4.42
N PHE A 154 2.27 -12.18 -4.81
CA PHE A 154 3.24 -11.26 -4.21
C PHE A 154 2.97 -9.82 -4.62
N ARG A 155 2.60 -9.59 -5.89
CA ARG A 155 2.21 -8.27 -6.38
C ARG A 155 0.96 -7.77 -5.63
N ILE A 156 -0.10 -8.57 -5.60
CA ILE A 156 -1.35 -8.25 -4.89
C ILE A 156 -1.08 -7.97 -3.40
N GLY A 157 -0.34 -8.85 -2.72
CA GLY A 157 -0.03 -8.69 -1.31
C GLY A 157 0.80 -7.44 -0.99
N LEU A 158 1.78 -7.12 -1.83
CA LEU A 158 2.59 -5.90 -1.68
C LEU A 158 1.79 -4.64 -1.99
N MET A 159 0.88 -4.69 -2.97
CA MET A 159 -0.05 -3.58 -3.25
C MET A 159 -0.89 -3.27 -2.02
N GLU A 160 -1.56 -4.26 -1.46
CA GLU A 160 -2.41 -4.10 -0.26
C GLU A 160 -1.61 -3.60 0.94
N TYR A 161 -0.43 -4.19 1.20
CA TYR A 161 0.42 -3.79 2.31
C TYR A 161 0.89 -2.34 2.18
N HIS A 162 1.49 -1.96 1.05
CA HIS A 162 2.07 -0.62 0.87
C HIS A 162 0.98 0.45 0.71
N MET A 163 -0.16 0.14 0.08
CA MET A 163 -1.33 1.04 0.07
C MET A 163 -1.80 1.33 1.49
N THR A 164 -2.08 0.27 2.26
CA THR A 164 -2.60 0.42 3.61
C THR A 164 -1.62 1.17 4.49
N LYS A 165 -0.32 0.87 4.39
CA LYS A 165 0.75 1.56 5.12
C LYS A 165 0.84 3.05 4.76
N THR A 166 0.72 3.40 3.48
CA THR A 166 0.78 4.81 3.06
C THR A 166 -0.41 5.60 3.58
N VAL A 167 -1.61 5.04 3.45
CA VAL A 167 -2.85 5.62 3.97
C VAL A 167 -2.77 5.81 5.49
N ALA A 168 -2.31 4.78 6.19
CA ALA A 168 -2.07 4.75 7.62
C ALA A 168 -1.08 5.80 8.13
N GLU A 169 -0.05 6.13 7.35
CA GLU A 169 0.97 7.08 7.79
C GLU A 169 0.60 8.52 7.44
N LYS A 170 -0.29 8.73 6.47
CA LYS A 170 -0.57 10.04 5.89
C LYS A 170 -1.94 10.61 6.22
N ILE A 171 -2.88 9.78 6.68
CA ILE A 171 -4.25 10.20 6.93
C ILE A 171 -4.61 9.94 8.38
N ASP A 172 -4.96 10.99 9.12
CA ASP A 172 -5.41 10.88 10.51
C ASP A 172 -6.83 10.31 10.55
N PHE A 173 -6.96 9.08 11.06
CA PHE A 173 -8.26 8.43 11.27
C PHE A 173 -8.84 8.69 12.65
N LEU A 174 -8.07 9.34 13.54
CA LEU A 174 -8.48 9.60 14.90
C LEU A 174 -9.25 10.92 14.97
N LYS A 175 -10.36 10.91 15.72
CA LYS A 175 -11.17 12.11 15.97
C LYS A 175 -10.30 13.25 16.53
N PRO A 176 -10.56 14.52 16.15
CA PRO A 176 -9.95 15.67 16.80
C PRO A 176 -9.94 15.55 18.33
N ASP A 177 -8.74 15.63 18.89
CA ASP A 177 -8.44 15.53 20.32
C ASP A 177 -7.92 16.89 20.80
N CYS A 178 -8.28 17.30 22.02
CA CYS A 178 -7.86 18.57 22.61
C CYS A 178 -6.33 18.70 22.76
N ARG A 179 -5.60 17.57 22.73
CA ARG A 179 -4.13 17.51 22.75
C ARG A 179 -3.49 17.78 21.39
N GLY A 180 -4.29 18.02 20.35
CA GLY A 180 -3.85 18.43 19.02
C GLY A 180 -3.52 17.30 18.06
N HIS A 181 -3.20 17.67 16.82
CA HIS A 181 -2.93 16.74 15.70
C HIS A 181 -1.69 15.88 15.94
N ALA A 182 -0.60 16.45 16.48
CA ALA A 182 0.64 15.73 16.73
C ALA A 182 0.45 14.54 17.71
N TYR A 183 -0.42 14.69 18.72
CA TYR A 183 -0.74 13.61 19.64
C TYR A 183 -1.44 12.44 18.92
N ARG A 184 -2.37 12.75 18.02
CA ARG A 184 -3.14 11.74 17.26
C ARG A 184 -2.26 11.01 16.26
N MET A 185 -1.44 11.72 15.50
CA MET A 185 -0.46 11.10 14.60
C MET A 185 0.48 10.16 15.35
N ARG A 186 0.94 10.55 16.56
CA ARG A 186 1.75 9.66 17.40
C ARG A 186 0.97 8.44 17.88
N ALA A 187 -0.30 8.60 18.26
CA ALA A 187 -1.13 7.49 18.69
C ALA A 187 -1.39 6.49 17.57
N GLN A 188 -1.66 6.99 16.37
CA GLN A 188 -1.81 6.20 15.16
C GLN A 188 -0.52 5.49 14.78
N ALA A 189 0.62 6.17 14.81
CA ALA A 189 1.93 5.55 14.58
C ALA A 189 2.20 4.40 15.56
N CYS A 190 1.91 4.58 16.86
CA CYS A 190 2.03 3.51 17.84
C CYS A 190 1.10 2.31 17.54
N LEU A 191 -0.12 2.55 17.04
CA LEU A 191 -1.03 1.47 16.61
C LEU A 191 -0.42 0.67 15.45
N TYR A 192 0.08 1.35 14.42
CA TYR A 192 0.67 0.70 13.25
C TYR A 192 1.96 -0.04 13.59
N ASP A 193 2.83 0.55 14.41
CA ASP A 193 4.07 -0.08 14.87
C ASP A 193 3.78 -1.38 15.65
N ALA A 194 2.73 -1.36 16.48
CA ALA A 194 2.26 -2.54 17.21
C ALA A 194 1.79 -3.68 16.27
N MET A 195 1.14 -3.31 15.17
CA MET A 195 0.67 -4.26 14.17
C MET A 195 1.82 -4.84 13.35
N GLU A 196 2.78 -4.01 12.95
CA GLU A 196 3.93 -4.40 12.12
C GLU A 196 4.92 -5.29 12.89
N LYS A 197 5.19 -5.00 14.18
CA LYS A 197 6.23 -5.66 14.97
C LYS A 197 5.78 -6.87 15.80
N ARG A 198 4.47 -7.16 15.88
CA ARG A 198 3.77 -8.10 16.80
C ARG A 198 3.41 -7.53 18.18
N ILE A 199 2.27 -8.04 18.69
CA ILE A 199 1.41 -7.78 19.88
C ILE A 199 2.11 -7.57 21.26
N ARG A 200 3.22 -6.84 21.36
CA ARG A 200 3.86 -6.52 22.66
C ARG A 200 4.06 -5.03 22.83
N LEU A 201 2.93 -4.34 22.94
CA LEU A 201 2.88 -2.97 23.43
C LEU A 201 3.38 -2.90 24.88
N ASN A 202 4.23 -1.92 25.18
CA ASN A 202 4.55 -1.57 26.57
C ASN A 202 3.36 -0.86 27.24
N ALA A 203 3.41 -0.69 28.57
CA ALA A 203 2.29 -0.11 29.32
C ALA A 203 1.93 1.32 28.89
N ALA A 204 2.92 2.11 28.46
CA ALA A 204 2.70 3.48 27.99
C ALA A 204 1.99 3.49 26.63
N GLU A 205 2.40 2.62 25.69
CA GLU A 205 1.78 2.47 24.38
C GLU A 205 0.35 1.95 24.49
N LYS A 206 0.10 0.95 25.35
CA LYS A 206 -1.26 0.45 25.64
C LYS A 206 -2.16 1.58 26.16
N LYS A 207 -1.66 2.37 27.11
CA LYS A 207 -2.42 3.49 27.70
C LYS A 207 -2.70 4.59 26.67
N LEU A 208 -1.75 4.85 25.78
CA LEU A 208 -1.88 5.83 24.71
C LEU A 208 -2.91 5.38 23.65
N ILE A 209 -2.88 4.10 23.27
CA ILE A 209 -3.86 3.51 22.36
C ILE A 209 -5.26 3.50 22.95
N LEU A 210 -5.41 3.02 24.19
CA LEU A 210 -6.71 2.99 24.88
C LEU A 210 -7.30 4.41 24.95
N ARG A 211 -6.49 5.42 25.29
CA ARG A 211 -6.96 6.81 25.35
C ARG A 211 -7.37 7.40 24.00
N ALA A 212 -6.75 6.96 22.90
CA ALA A 212 -7.10 7.41 21.55
C ALA A 212 -8.35 6.70 20.99
N VAL A 213 -8.51 5.40 21.29
CA VAL A 213 -9.63 4.57 20.81
C VAL A 213 -10.89 4.72 21.66
N ASN A 214 -10.77 5.09 22.95
CA ASN A 214 -11.89 5.34 23.86
C ASN A 214 -12.76 6.57 23.47
N CYS A 215 -12.60 7.08 22.24
CA CYS A 215 -13.30 8.24 21.71
C CYS A 215 -14.53 7.92 20.84
N GLN A 216 -14.76 6.69 20.33
CA GLN A 216 -16.08 6.11 19.95
C GLN A 216 -15.98 4.78 19.14
N PRO A 217 -16.99 3.88 19.20
CA PRO A 217 -17.00 2.57 18.52
C PRO A 217 -16.99 2.60 16.98
N ASP A 218 -17.66 3.56 16.35
CA ASP A 218 -17.83 3.61 14.88
C ASP A 218 -16.50 3.85 14.13
N TYR A 219 -15.52 4.46 14.79
CA TYR A 219 -14.20 4.74 14.22
C TYR A 219 -13.25 3.56 14.34
N ALA A 220 -13.37 2.78 15.41
CA ALA A 220 -12.74 1.46 15.49
C ALA A 220 -13.26 0.58 14.33
N HIS A 221 -14.53 0.67 13.95
CA HIS A 221 -15.05 -0.04 12.78
C HIS A 221 -14.52 0.50 11.44
N ARG A 222 -14.42 1.82 11.24
CA ARG A 222 -13.80 2.40 10.03
C ARG A 222 -12.33 1.99 9.88
N PHE A 223 -11.59 2.04 10.98
CA PHE A 223 -10.21 1.59 11.05
C PHE A 223 -10.08 0.07 10.85
N CYS A 224 -10.92 -0.74 11.50
CA CYS A 224 -10.97 -2.20 11.34
C CYS A 224 -11.37 -2.62 9.92
N LYS A 225 -12.22 -1.86 9.22
CA LYS A 225 -12.59 -2.10 7.82
C LYS A 225 -11.35 -2.06 6.90
N TYR A 226 -10.40 -1.16 7.18
CA TYR A 226 -9.12 -1.09 6.46
C TYR A 226 -8.07 -2.06 7.02
N GLN A 227 -8.16 -2.48 8.30
CA GLN A 227 -7.28 -3.50 8.89
C GLN A 227 -7.62 -4.94 8.49
N LEU A 228 -8.84 -5.23 8.00
CA LEU A 228 -9.24 -6.61 7.71
C LEU A 228 -8.32 -7.27 6.66
N PHE A 229 -7.66 -6.50 5.80
CA PHE A 229 -6.66 -7.02 4.85
C PHE A 229 -5.26 -7.23 5.45
N LEU A 230 -4.80 -6.38 6.39
CA LEU A 230 -3.47 -6.51 7.02
C LEU A 230 -3.37 -7.69 8.01
N VAL A 231 -4.44 -8.00 8.74
CA VAL A 231 -4.47 -9.11 9.71
C VAL A 231 -4.55 -10.47 9.00
N ILE A 232 -5.13 -10.52 7.81
CA ILE A 232 -5.23 -11.74 6.99
C ILE A 232 -3.84 -12.19 6.46
N GLY A 233 -2.92 -11.25 6.21
CA GLY A 233 -1.54 -11.58 5.78
C GLY A 233 -0.65 -12.14 6.90
N TYR A 234 -0.83 -11.70 8.15
CA TYR A 234 0.05 -12.08 9.27
C TYR A 234 -0.41 -13.33 10.03
N ALA A 235 -1.70 -13.72 9.95
CA ALA A 235 -2.26 -14.84 10.70
C ALA A 235 -1.72 -16.23 10.28
N LYS A 236 -1.04 -16.39 9.13
CA LYS A 236 -0.44 -17.67 8.73
C LYS A 236 1.03 -17.86 9.10
N ARG A 237 1.73 -16.85 9.64
CA ARG A 237 3.16 -16.99 10.03
C ARG A 237 3.38 -17.48 11.46
N VAL A 238 2.33 -17.67 12.26
CA VAL A 238 2.41 -18.23 13.62
C VAL A 238 1.25 -19.17 13.87
N ARG A 239 1.44 -20.45 13.53
CA ARG A 239 0.68 -21.63 13.98
C ARG A 239 -0.81 -21.67 13.61
N GLY A 240 -1.13 -22.60 12.70
CA GLY A 240 -2.39 -23.36 12.64
C GLY A 240 -3.70 -22.58 12.75
N VAL A 241 -4.36 -22.38 11.60
CA VAL A 241 -5.79 -22.10 11.42
C VAL A 241 -6.43 -21.25 12.53
N VAL A 242 -6.31 -19.93 12.41
CA VAL A 242 -7.16 -19.00 13.16
C VAL A 242 -8.14 -18.39 12.16
N ARG A 243 -9.42 -18.73 12.28
CA ARG A 243 -10.49 -17.95 11.65
C ARG A 243 -10.53 -16.61 12.38
N VAL A 244 -10.23 -15.53 11.65
CA VAL A 244 -10.44 -14.16 12.14
C VAL A 244 -11.84 -13.75 11.72
N GLN A 245 -12.80 -13.83 12.63
CA GLN A 245 -14.09 -13.16 12.47
C GLN A 245 -14.06 -11.86 13.28
N PRO A 246 -14.19 -10.68 12.65
CA PRO A 246 -14.25 -9.42 13.37
C PRO A 246 -15.64 -9.27 13.97
N TYR A 247 -15.79 -9.55 15.27
CA TYR A 247 -16.97 -9.12 16.03
C TYR A 247 -16.60 -7.92 16.90
N CYS A 248 -17.14 -6.75 16.55
CA CYS A 248 -17.29 -5.66 17.51
C CYS A 248 -18.48 -5.99 18.41
N LEU A 249 -18.27 -6.76 19.47
CA LEU A 249 -19.25 -6.92 20.54
C LEU A 249 -18.90 -5.96 21.68
N GLN A 250 -19.68 -4.88 21.77
CA GLN A 250 -19.67 -3.96 22.90
C GLN A 250 -20.48 -4.60 24.04
N ARG A 251 -19.78 -5.22 24.99
CA ARG A 251 -20.32 -5.49 26.33
C ARG A 251 -19.31 -5.04 27.39
N ASP A 252 -19.79 -4.21 28.30
CA ASP A 252 -19.13 -3.81 29.55
C ASP A 252 -17.79 -3.06 29.41
N GLU A 253 -17.79 -1.94 28.68
CA GLU A 253 -16.72 -0.91 28.71
C GLU A 253 -15.28 -1.43 28.53
N ARG A 254 -15.12 -2.58 27.89
CA ARG A 254 -13.82 -3.20 27.59
C ARG A 254 -13.78 -3.58 26.12
N LEU A 255 -12.80 -3.04 25.40
CA LEU A 255 -12.41 -3.56 24.09
C LEU A 255 -11.73 -4.91 24.30
N TYR A 256 -12.42 -5.99 23.96
CA TYR A 256 -11.82 -7.31 23.90
C TYR A 256 -11.36 -7.59 22.46
N PHE A 257 -10.05 -7.70 22.26
CA PHE A 257 -9.52 -8.39 21.08
C PHE A 257 -9.53 -9.89 21.39
N PHE A 258 -10.60 -10.59 21.02
CA PHE A 258 -10.63 -12.05 21.15
C PHE A 258 -9.86 -12.70 20.00
N VAL A 259 -8.73 -13.32 20.34
CA VAL A 259 -8.15 -14.41 19.54
C VAL A 259 -8.74 -15.68 20.11
N GLU A 260 -9.81 -16.21 19.50
CA GLU A 260 -10.30 -17.54 19.87
C GLU A 260 -9.26 -18.59 19.49
N ARG A 261 -8.65 -19.20 20.51
CA ARG A 261 -7.89 -20.42 20.37
C ARG A 261 -8.89 -21.57 20.43
N THR A 262 -9.36 -22.05 19.28
CA THR A 262 -10.01 -23.37 19.25
C THR A 262 -8.92 -24.40 19.54
N ARG A 263 -9.03 -25.06 20.69
CA ARG A 263 -8.21 -26.24 21.01
C ARG A 263 -8.68 -27.36 20.08
N GLY A 264 -7.85 -27.73 19.11
CA GLY A 264 -7.80 -29.08 18.56
C GLY A 264 -6.77 -29.86 19.35
#